data_AF-A0A0T6AGA6-F1
#
_entry.id   AF-A0A0T6AGA6-F1
#
_cell.length_a   1.000
_cell.length_b   1.000
_cell.length_c   1.000
_cell.angle_alpha   90.00
_cell.angle_beta   90.00
_cell.angle_gamma   90.00
#
_symmetry.space_group_name_H-M   'P 1'
#
loop_
_entity.id
_entity.type
_entity.pdbx_description
1 polymer ?
#
loop_
_entity_poly.entity_id
_entity_poly.type
_entity_poly.pdbx_seq_one_letter_code
_entity_poly.pdbx_strand_id
1 'polypeptide(L)'
;MRRLITGIATGALALGLIAGPALATQCPLLIKQINDAAGNRLDAASAQAKALAAEADALHKAGKHADSVKKAEEAAKAIGLKLQMK
;
A
#
# COMPACT_ATOMS: atom_id res chain seq x y z
N MET A 1 26.68 -27.53 -22.36
CA MET A 1 25.46 -28.37 -22.49
C MET A 1 24.53 -28.08 -21.33
N ARG A 2 23.29 -27.68 -21.65
CA ARG A 2 22.07 -27.60 -20.83
C ARG A 2 22.16 -26.95 -19.43
N ARG A 3 21.88 -25.65 -19.38
CA ARG A 3 21.36 -24.97 -18.19
C ARG A 3 19.95 -25.51 -17.92
N LEU A 4 19.75 -26.22 -16.82
CA LEU A 4 18.43 -26.62 -16.34
C LEU A 4 18.08 -25.71 -15.16
N ILE A 5 17.40 -24.60 -15.47
CA ILE A 5 16.72 -23.76 -14.48
C ILE A 5 15.24 -24.02 -14.73
N THR A 6 14.70 -25.01 -14.03
CA THR A 6 13.27 -25.31 -14.02
C THR A 6 12.88 -25.58 -12.58
N GLY A 7 11.99 -24.76 -12.05
CA GLY A 7 11.49 -24.91 -10.68
C GLY A 7 10.54 -23.79 -10.34
N ILE A 8 9.40 -23.80 -11.01
CA ILE A 8 8.26 -22.89 -10.88
C ILE A 8 7.94 -22.69 -9.39
N ALA A 9 8.09 -21.46 -8.92
CA ALA A 9 7.68 -21.06 -7.58
C ALA A 9 6.16 -21.26 -7.47
N THR A 10 5.81 -22.16 -6.56
CA THR A 10 4.47 -22.59 -6.19
C THR A 10 3.56 -21.38 -5.96
N GLY A 11 2.42 -21.36 -6.66
CA GLY A 11 1.43 -20.28 -6.57
C GLY A 11 1.01 -20.04 -5.14
N ALA A 12 1.24 -18.81 -4.66
CA ALA A 12 0.62 -18.31 -3.45
C ALA A 12 -0.88 -18.17 -3.74
N LEU A 13 -1.68 -19.09 -3.18
CA LEU A 13 -3.12 -18.98 -3.10
C LEU A 13 -3.44 -17.73 -2.27
N ALA A 14 -3.66 -16.60 -2.95
CA ALA A 14 -4.20 -15.41 -2.33
C ALA A 14 -5.63 -15.74 -1.89
N LEU A 15 -5.78 -16.05 -0.60
CA LEU A 15 -7.06 -15.98 0.09
C LEU A 15 -7.47 -14.50 0.11
N GLY A 16 -8.04 -14.05 -1.01
CA GLY A 16 -8.69 -12.76 -1.13
C GLY A 16 -9.83 -12.73 -0.12
N LEU A 17 -9.59 -12.12 1.03
CA LEU A 17 -10.63 -11.67 1.95
C LEU A 17 -11.68 -10.98 1.09
N ILE A 18 -12.94 -11.39 1.27
CA ILE A 18 -14.10 -10.92 0.52
C ILE A 18 -14.25 -9.42 0.78
N ALA A 19 -13.55 -8.62 -0.02
CA ALA A 19 -13.63 -7.17 0.02
C ALA A 19 -14.93 -6.77 -0.66
N GLY A 20 -15.89 -6.27 0.11
CA GLY A 20 -17.04 -5.60 -0.47
C GLY A 20 -16.59 -4.39 -1.32
N PRO A 21 -17.44 -3.89 -2.24
CA PRO A 21 -17.10 -2.78 -3.14
C PRO A 21 -16.56 -1.53 -2.42
N ALA A 22 -16.93 -1.33 -1.15
CA ALA A 22 -16.39 -0.24 -0.31
C ALA A 22 -14.87 -0.35 -0.07
N LEU A 23 -14.32 -1.55 0.12
CA LEU A 23 -12.88 -1.76 0.38
C LEU A 23 -12.03 -1.55 -0.88
N ALA A 24 -12.59 -1.81 -2.07
CA ALA A 24 -11.88 -1.70 -3.33
C ALA A 24 -11.41 -0.25 -3.59
N THR A 25 -12.21 0.74 -3.18
CA THR A 25 -11.88 2.16 -3.34
C THR A 25 -11.12 2.77 -2.16
N GLN A 26 -11.08 2.09 -1.01
CA GLN A 26 -10.49 2.65 0.20
C GLN A 26 -8.97 2.80 0.09
N CYS A 27 -8.23 1.76 -0.31
CA CYS A 27 -6.77 1.82 -0.33
C CYS A 27 -6.25 2.95 -1.25
N PRO A 28 -6.73 3.08 -2.51
CA PRO A 28 -6.31 4.18 -3.38
C PRO A 28 -6.65 5.56 -2.81
N LEU A 29 -7.79 5.71 -2.14
CA LEU A 29 -8.19 6.96 -1.49
C LEU A 29 -7.21 7.37 -0.38
N LEU A 30 -6.86 6.43 0.51
CA LEU A 30 -5.94 6.69 1.62
C LEU A 30 -4.54 7.05 1.11
N ILE A 31 -4.03 6.29 0.13
CA ILE A 31 -2.74 6.53 -0.53
C ILE A 31 -2.70 7.93 -1.14
N LYS A 32 -3.78 8.34 -1.84
CA LYS A 32 -3.88 9.67 -2.41
C LYS A 32 -3.81 10.77 -1.33
N GLN A 33 -4.55 10.62 -0.23
CA GLN A 33 -4.52 11.61 0.86
C GLN A 33 -3.11 11.81 1.43
N ILE A 34 -2.34 10.73 1.57
CA ILE A 34 -0.95 10.80 2.03
C ILE A 34 -0.08 11.53 1.03
N ASN A 35 -0.18 11.18 -0.26
CA ASN A 35 0.61 11.80 -1.32
C ASN A 35 0.29 13.29 -1.47
N ASP A 36 -0.98 13.67 -1.36
CA ASP A 36 -1.39 15.08 -1.39
C ASP A 36 -0.80 15.86 -0.20
N ALA A 37 -0.87 15.30 1.01
CA ALA A 37 -0.37 15.95 2.23
C ALA A 37 1.17 16.01 2.31
N ALA A 38 1.85 14.99 1.79
CA ALA A 38 3.31 14.92 1.74
C ALA A 38 3.90 15.63 0.51
N GLY A 39 3.11 15.84 -0.56
CA GLY A 39 3.58 16.28 -1.88
C GLY A 39 4.43 17.54 -1.84
N ASN A 40 3.97 18.55 -1.11
CA ASN A 40 4.59 19.87 -1.02
C ASN A 40 5.60 20.01 0.15
N ARG A 41 5.83 18.94 0.91
CA ARG A 41 6.75 18.93 2.04
C ARG A 41 8.12 18.41 1.61
N LEU A 42 9.18 19.01 2.17
CA LEU A 42 10.58 18.68 1.91
C LEU A 42 11.31 18.14 3.17
N ASP A 43 10.56 17.78 4.20
CA ASP A 43 11.09 17.25 5.45
C ASP A 43 11.18 15.71 5.45
N ALA A 44 12.00 15.15 6.35
CA ALA A 44 12.23 13.71 6.45
C ALA A 44 10.94 12.91 6.70
N ALA A 45 9.99 13.46 7.46
CA ALA A 45 8.71 12.81 7.72
C ALA A 45 7.87 12.69 6.45
N SER A 46 7.90 13.70 5.57
CA SER A 46 7.24 13.62 4.26
C SER A 46 7.88 12.61 3.32
N ALA A 47 9.21 12.46 3.35
CA ALA A 47 9.91 11.43 2.57
C ALA A 47 9.54 10.02 3.06
N GLN A 48 9.51 9.82 4.39
CA GLN A 48 9.06 8.57 4.99
C GLN A 48 7.59 8.26 4.64
N ALA A 49 6.69 9.24 4.72
CA ALA A 49 5.29 9.05 4.36
C ALA A 49 5.11 8.67 2.88
N LYS A 50 5.87 9.27 1.95
CA LYS A 50 5.85 8.89 0.53
C LYS A 50 6.35 7.46 0.31
N ALA A 51 7.40 7.03 1.01
CA ALA A 51 7.90 5.66 0.93
C ALA A 51 6.85 4.65 1.43
N LEU A 52 6.24 4.92 2.59
CA LEU A 52 5.17 4.09 3.15
C LEU A 52 3.92 4.07 2.26
N ALA A 53 3.57 5.19 1.62
CA ALA A 53 2.49 5.24 0.63
C ALA A 53 2.78 4.39 -0.62
N ALA A 54 4.04 4.34 -1.08
CA ALA A 54 4.45 3.46 -2.18
C ALA A 54 4.39 1.98 -1.78
N GLU A 55 4.78 1.63 -0.55
CA GLU A 55 4.59 0.27 -0.01
C GLU A 55 3.10 -0.09 0.09
N ALA A 56 2.26 0.83 0.56
CA ALA A 56 0.81 0.65 0.60
C ALA A 56 0.22 0.38 -0.79
N ASP A 57 0.67 1.11 -1.82
CA ASP A 57 0.26 0.90 -3.21
C ASP A 57 0.72 -0.45 -3.75
N ALA A 58 1.94 -0.88 -3.45
CA ALA A 58 2.44 -2.20 -3.81
C ALA A 58 1.61 -3.33 -3.16
N LEU A 59 1.25 -3.18 -1.88
CA LEU A 59 0.37 -4.11 -1.17
C LEU A 59 -1.04 -4.14 -1.77
N HIS A 60 -1.59 -2.98 -2.15
CA HIS A 60 -2.87 -2.90 -2.84
C HIS A 60 -2.83 -3.65 -4.18
N LYS A 61 -1.82 -3.40 -5.01
CA LYS A 61 -1.61 -4.09 -6.29
C LYS A 61 -1.43 -5.60 -6.13
N ALA A 62 -0.89 -6.03 -4.99
CA ALA A 62 -0.75 -7.44 -4.62
C ALA A 62 -2.03 -8.06 -4.01
N GLY A 63 -3.13 -7.33 -3.91
CA GLY A 63 -4.40 -7.79 -3.31
C GLY A 63 -4.39 -7.85 -1.77
N LYS A 64 -3.32 -7.38 -1.13
CA LYS A 64 -3.16 -7.36 0.34
C LYS A 64 -3.79 -6.10 0.95
N HIS A 65 -5.11 -5.97 0.84
CA HIS A 65 -5.82 -4.74 1.20
C HIS A 65 -5.69 -4.36 2.69
N ALA A 66 -5.76 -5.31 3.61
CA ALA A 66 -5.60 -5.03 5.03
C ALA A 66 -4.20 -4.48 5.36
N ASP A 67 -3.16 -5.04 4.73
CA ASP A 67 -1.78 -4.58 4.91
C ASP A 67 -1.56 -3.22 4.27
N SER A 68 -2.16 -2.98 3.09
CA SER A 68 -2.14 -1.68 2.41
C SER A 68 -2.72 -0.57 3.30
N VAL A 69 -3.87 -0.82 3.94
CA VAL A 69 -4.49 0.15 4.87
C VAL A 69 -3.59 0.42 6.08
N LYS A 70 -3.05 -0.62 6.73
CA LYS A 70 -2.12 -0.43 7.86
C LYS A 70 -0.92 0.43 7.45
N LYS A 71 -0.37 0.19 6.26
CA LYS A 71 0.78 0.94 5.76
C LYS A 71 0.43 2.40 5.45
N ALA A 72 -0.77 2.64 4.93
CA ALA A 72 -1.30 3.98 4.77
C ALA A 72 -1.48 4.70 6.13
N GLU A 73 -1.95 4.02 7.17
CA GLU A 73 -2.05 4.59 8.53
C GLU A 73 -0.69 4.94 9.13
N GLU A 74 0.32 4.08 8.95
CA GLU A 74 1.71 4.38 9.34
C GLU A 74 2.22 5.64 8.65
N ALA A 75 1.98 5.76 7.35
CA ALA A 75 2.37 6.93 6.57
C ALA A 75 1.68 8.20 7.10
N ALA A 76 0.38 8.12 7.37
CA ALA A 76 -0.39 9.24 7.90
C ALA A 76 0.12 9.68 9.28
N LYS A 77 0.46 8.73 10.17
CA LYS A 77 1.06 9.01 11.48
C LYS A 77 2.39 9.77 11.34
N ALA A 78 3.24 9.38 10.39
CA ALA A 78 4.53 10.05 10.18
C ALA A 78 4.39 11.55 9.90
N ILE A 79 3.33 11.97 9.20
CA ILE A 79 3.08 13.38 8.85
C ILE A 79 2.00 14.05 9.70
N GLY A 80 1.44 13.37 10.71
CA GLY A 80 0.37 13.90 11.55
C GLY A 80 -0.98 14.05 10.84
N LEU A 81 -1.21 13.30 9.76
CA LEU A 81 -2.44 13.34 8.97
C LEU A 81 -3.52 12.44 9.60
N LYS A 82 -4.75 12.95 9.67
CA LYS A 82 -5.94 12.13 9.95
C LYS A 82 -6.53 11.66 8.62
N LEU A 83 -6.61 10.35 8.45
CA LEU A 83 -7.17 9.73 7.26
C LEU A 83 -8.70 9.77 7.27
N GLN A 84 -9.29 10.01 6.10
CA GLN A 84 -10.72 9.86 5.88
C GLN A 84 -11.00 8.50 5.25
N MET A 85 -11.59 7.60 6.03
CA MET A 85 -12.13 6.32 5.59
C MET A 85 -13.60 6.51 5.18
N LYS A 86 -14.04 5.82 4.11
CA LYS A 86 -15.42 5.87 3.60
C LYS A 86 -16.09 4.51 3.70
#